data_AF-N6U1W6-F1
#
_entry.id   AF-N6U1W6-F1
#
_cell.length_a   1.000
_cell.length_b   1.000
_cell.length_c   1.000
_cell.angle_alpha   90.00
_cell.angle_beta   90.00
_cell.angle_gamma   90.00
#
_symmetry.space_group_name_H-M   'P 1'
#
loop_
_entity.id
_entity.type
_entity.pdbx_description
1 polymer ?
#
loop_
_entity_poly.entity_id
_entity_poly.type
_entity_poly.pdbx_seq_one_letter_code
_entity_poly.pdbx_strand_id
1 'polypeptide(L)'
;MDLTKVVLPTFILERRSLLEMYADYFAHPDLFTCIPDLKDPRDRMVQVVKWYLSSYHAGRKSSVAKKPYNPILGEVFRCHWDVSEDENGPSEETVPDGPVPWCKKSQLTFVAEQVSHHPPISAFYAEHVLDYNEEYIVTFPNGYGRSILTTPWIELGGSVTISSPQTGYHCDIEFITKPFYGNKKHKVTAEVYGPDEKKSFLSISGEWNGLMEAKWADKTEPELFIDVNAIEIIKKQVRPISQQEENESRKLWKEVTAGLKFNEIDKATNAKQSLEQKQRDEAKERKDSVKEWQTR
;
A
#
# COMPACT_ATOMS: atom_id res chain seq x y z
N MET A 1 -0.25 15.68 20.07
CA MET A 1 0.69 16.45 19.23
C MET A 1 0.59 15.91 17.82
N ASP A 2 0.35 16.77 16.85
CA ASP A 2 0.26 16.37 15.43
C ASP A 2 1.66 16.14 14.87
N LEU A 3 2.02 14.88 14.60
CA LEU A 3 3.34 14.49 14.10
C LEU A 3 3.63 15.02 12.68
N THR A 4 2.62 15.49 11.94
CA THR A 4 2.83 16.13 10.64
C THR A 4 3.54 17.48 10.77
N LYS A 5 3.50 18.09 11.96
CA LYS A 5 4.12 19.39 12.27
C LYS A 5 5.48 19.27 12.96
N VAL A 6 5.93 18.04 13.24
CA VAL A 6 7.22 17.76 13.88
C VAL A 6 8.25 17.39 12.83
N VAL A 7 9.33 18.18 12.75
CA VAL A 7 10.46 17.86 11.86
C VAL A 7 11.25 16.71 12.46
N LEU A 8 11.19 15.56 11.80
CA LEU A 8 11.99 14.39 12.19
C LEU A 8 13.37 14.44 11.54
N PRO A 9 14.42 13.87 12.18
CA PRO A 9 15.76 13.83 11.61
C PRO A 9 15.80 13.11 10.26
N THR A 10 16.56 13.64 9.29
CA THR A 10 16.61 13.09 7.93
C THR A 10 17.10 11.65 7.88
N PHE A 11 17.97 11.22 8.80
CA PHE A 11 18.53 9.86 8.83
C PHE A 11 17.51 8.76 9.15
N ILE A 12 16.35 9.09 9.74
CA ILE A 12 15.26 8.13 9.99
C ILE A 12 14.31 8.01 8.79
N LEU A 13 14.58 8.70 7.69
CA LEU A 13 13.75 8.64 6.50
C LEU A 13 14.03 7.38 5.67
N GLU A 14 12.95 6.82 5.13
CA GLU A 14 13.01 5.82 4.08
C GLU A 14 13.25 6.52 2.74
N ARG A 15 13.97 5.86 1.82
CA ARG A 15 14.39 6.45 0.55
C ARG A 15 13.29 6.40 -0.52
N ARG A 16 12.07 6.80 -0.13
CA ARG A 16 10.88 6.81 -0.99
C ARG A 16 9.76 7.65 -0.39
N SER A 17 8.87 8.12 -1.26
CA SER A 17 7.63 8.80 -0.87
C SER A 17 6.59 7.85 -0.31
N LEU A 18 5.67 8.38 0.50
CA LEU A 18 4.49 7.64 0.94
C LEU A 18 3.66 7.15 -0.25
N LEU A 19 3.60 7.89 -1.35
CA LEU A 19 2.90 7.47 -2.57
C LEU A 19 3.47 6.18 -3.16
N GLU A 20 4.81 6.06 -3.16
CA GLU A 20 5.50 4.83 -3.58
C GLU A 20 5.29 3.68 -2.59
N MET A 21 5.10 3.98 -1.29
CA MET A 21 4.83 2.97 -0.28
C MET A 21 3.44 2.35 -0.45
N TYR A 22 2.43 3.09 -0.92
CA TYR A 22 1.10 2.53 -1.22
C TYR A 22 1.14 1.45 -2.30
N ALA A 23 2.05 1.55 -3.27
CA ALA A 23 2.25 0.49 -4.26
C ALA A 23 2.71 -0.85 -3.64
N ASP A 24 3.24 -0.86 -2.41
CA ASP A 24 3.60 -2.13 -1.74
C ASP A 24 2.38 -3.00 -1.41
N TYR A 25 1.15 -2.44 -1.42
CA TYR A 25 -0.07 -3.25 -1.28
C TYR A 25 -0.25 -4.26 -2.41
N PHE A 26 0.43 -4.04 -3.54
CA PHE A 26 0.44 -4.91 -4.72
C PHE A 26 1.78 -5.64 -4.88
N ALA A 27 2.49 -5.92 -3.78
CA ALA A 27 3.72 -6.71 -3.79
C ALA A 27 3.51 -8.18 -4.27
N HIS A 28 2.27 -8.66 -4.19
CA HIS A 28 1.79 -9.94 -4.73
C HIS A 28 0.69 -9.67 -5.75
N PRO A 29 1.02 -9.13 -6.93
CA PRO A 29 0.04 -8.80 -7.96
C PRO A 29 -0.66 -10.04 -8.50
N ASP A 30 -0.03 -11.21 -8.42
CA ASP A 30 -0.59 -12.53 -8.73
C ASP A 30 -1.80 -12.87 -7.82
N LEU A 31 -1.74 -12.55 -6.53
CA LEU A 31 -2.86 -12.76 -5.62
C LEU A 31 -4.02 -11.79 -5.87
N PHE A 32 -3.74 -10.62 -6.44
CA PHE A 32 -4.76 -9.63 -6.78
C PHE A 32 -5.44 -9.96 -8.12
N THR A 33 -4.65 -10.26 -9.14
CA THR A 33 -5.13 -10.44 -10.52
C THR A 33 -5.87 -11.75 -10.75
N CYS A 34 -5.69 -12.75 -9.90
CA CYS A 34 -6.44 -14.01 -10.00
C CYS A 34 -7.81 -14.00 -9.31
N ILE A 35 -8.16 -12.93 -8.56
CA ILE A 35 -9.49 -12.75 -7.97
C ILE A 35 -10.63 -12.96 -9.00
N PRO A 36 -10.65 -12.29 -10.17
CA PRO A 36 -11.70 -12.48 -11.18
C PRO A 36 -11.79 -13.90 -11.76
N ASP A 37 -10.71 -14.69 -11.72
CA ASP A 37 -10.70 -16.03 -12.32
C ASP A 37 -11.54 -17.04 -11.49
N LEU A 38 -11.82 -16.70 -10.23
CA LEU A 38 -12.62 -17.51 -9.33
C LEU A 38 -14.11 -17.32 -9.59
N LYS A 39 -14.80 -18.42 -9.88
CA LYS A 39 -16.21 -18.42 -10.30
C LYS A 39 -17.18 -18.14 -9.15
N ASP A 40 -16.91 -18.67 -7.97
CA ASP A 40 -17.80 -18.55 -6.81
C ASP A 40 -17.51 -17.26 -6.02
N PRO A 41 -18.53 -16.44 -5.67
CA PRO A 41 -18.36 -15.27 -4.81
C PRO A 41 -17.66 -15.56 -3.47
N ARG A 42 -17.88 -16.75 -2.90
CA ARG A 42 -17.22 -17.20 -1.67
C ARG A 42 -15.72 -17.28 -1.87
N ASP A 43 -15.29 -17.91 -2.96
CA ASP A 43 -13.88 -18.10 -3.28
C ASP A 43 -13.20 -16.76 -3.59
N ARG A 44 -13.89 -15.86 -4.32
CA ARG A 44 -13.44 -14.48 -4.54
C ARG A 44 -13.24 -13.72 -3.23
N MET A 45 -14.20 -13.78 -2.31
CA MET A 45 -14.05 -13.15 -0.99
C MET A 45 -12.82 -13.70 -0.24
N VAL A 46 -12.63 -15.02 -0.21
CA VAL A 46 -11.44 -15.61 0.44
C VAL A 46 -10.15 -15.13 -0.21
N GLN A 47 -10.12 -15.02 -1.55
CA GLN A 47 -8.96 -14.54 -2.29
C GLN A 47 -8.69 -13.03 -2.05
N VAL A 48 -9.72 -12.19 -1.96
CA VAL A 48 -9.57 -10.77 -1.57
C VAL A 48 -8.96 -10.66 -0.17
N VAL A 49 -9.44 -11.44 0.80
CA VAL A 49 -8.87 -11.49 2.16
C VAL A 49 -7.41 -11.95 2.11
N LYS A 50 -7.10 -12.94 1.27
CA LYS A 50 -5.73 -13.45 1.10
C LYS A 50 -4.77 -12.39 0.55
N TRP A 51 -5.15 -11.73 -0.54
CA TRP A 51 -4.39 -10.61 -1.11
C TRP A 51 -4.19 -9.51 -0.07
N TYR A 52 -5.26 -9.09 0.60
CA TYR A 52 -5.22 -8.01 1.59
C TYR A 52 -4.27 -8.34 2.75
N LEU A 53 -4.35 -9.54 3.35
CA LEU A 53 -3.48 -9.92 4.46
C LEU A 53 -2.01 -10.14 4.03
N SER A 54 -1.78 -10.49 2.76
CA SER A 54 -0.42 -10.63 2.19
C SER A 54 0.30 -9.31 1.95
N SER A 55 -0.41 -8.18 2.02
CA SER A 55 0.08 -6.87 1.57
C SER A 55 0.97 -6.14 2.59
N TYR A 56 0.88 -6.50 3.88
CA TYR A 56 1.47 -5.72 4.98
C TYR A 56 2.94 -6.02 5.28
N HIS A 57 3.45 -7.19 4.92
CA HIS A 57 4.87 -7.53 5.14
C HIS A 57 5.79 -6.82 4.15
N ALA A 58 5.27 -6.53 2.95
CA ALA A 58 6.00 -5.85 1.90
C ALA A 58 6.45 -4.46 2.37
N GLY A 59 7.71 -4.13 2.09
CA GLY A 59 8.32 -2.86 2.52
C GLY A 59 8.83 -2.83 3.98
N ARG A 60 8.60 -3.86 4.79
CA ARG A 60 8.96 -3.87 6.23
C ARG A 60 10.07 -4.87 6.59
N LYS A 61 11.00 -5.12 5.67
CA LYS A 61 12.12 -6.07 5.85
C LYS A 61 13.16 -5.64 6.89
N SER A 62 13.20 -4.37 7.29
CA SER A 62 14.08 -3.88 8.34
C SER A 62 13.39 -3.89 9.69
N SER A 63 14.10 -4.31 10.74
CA SER A 63 13.61 -4.23 12.12
C SER A 63 13.50 -2.79 12.65
N VAL A 64 14.15 -1.83 11.98
CA VAL A 64 14.12 -0.42 12.33
C VAL A 64 13.11 0.29 11.44
N ALA A 65 12.06 0.85 12.06
CA ALA A 65 11.09 1.65 11.36
C ALA A 65 11.72 2.93 10.80
N LYS A 66 11.46 3.17 9.53
CA LYS A 66 11.79 4.43 8.85
C LYS A 66 10.51 5.10 8.38
N LYS A 67 10.53 6.43 8.31
CA LYS A 67 9.39 7.21 7.85
C LYS A 67 9.56 7.53 6.35
N PRO A 68 8.58 7.26 5.48
CA PRO A 68 8.66 7.69 4.09
C PRO A 68 8.63 9.22 3.98
N TYR A 69 9.00 9.76 2.82
CA TYR A 69 8.84 11.19 2.57
C TYR A 69 7.35 11.58 2.63
N ASN A 70 7.06 12.72 3.25
CA ASN A 70 5.70 13.27 3.28
C ASN A 70 5.42 13.89 1.91
N PRO A 71 4.46 13.38 1.11
CA PRO A 71 4.30 13.85 -0.24
C PRO A 71 3.86 15.33 -0.28
N ILE A 72 4.31 16.04 -1.32
CA ILE A 72 3.88 17.41 -1.56
C ILE A 72 2.58 17.43 -2.38
N LEU A 73 1.79 18.50 -2.29
CA LEU A 73 0.56 18.66 -3.10
C LEU A 73 0.86 18.52 -4.60
N GLY A 74 0.12 17.65 -5.29
CA GLY A 74 0.30 17.38 -6.71
C GLY A 74 1.46 16.44 -7.06
N GLU A 75 2.16 15.89 -6.04
CA GLU A 75 3.11 14.81 -6.26
C GLU A 75 2.39 13.57 -6.80
N VAL A 76 2.99 12.90 -7.78
CA VAL A 76 2.44 11.69 -8.41
C VAL A 76 3.44 10.54 -8.32
N PHE A 77 2.97 9.32 -8.10
CA PHE A 77 3.77 8.10 -8.29
C PHE A 77 3.07 7.19 -9.28
N ARG A 78 3.82 6.64 -10.25
CA ARG A 78 3.32 5.69 -11.24
C ARG A 78 4.24 4.48 -11.32
N CYS A 79 3.66 3.29 -11.34
CA CYS A 79 4.38 2.05 -11.56
C CYS A 79 3.49 0.99 -12.22
N HIS A 80 4.10 -0.13 -12.59
CA HIS A 80 3.37 -1.31 -13.04
C HIS A 80 4.05 -2.60 -12.58
N TRP A 81 3.36 -3.72 -12.75
CA TRP A 81 3.90 -5.06 -12.60
C TRP A 81 3.64 -5.84 -13.88
N ASP A 82 4.62 -6.64 -14.26
CA ASP A 82 4.43 -7.67 -15.26
C ASP A 82 3.76 -8.85 -14.56
N VAL A 83 2.51 -9.09 -14.89
CA VAL A 83 1.72 -10.20 -14.37
C VAL A 83 1.72 -11.32 -15.41
N SER A 84 1.58 -12.58 -14.99
CA SER A 84 1.78 -13.74 -15.87
C SER A 84 0.98 -13.66 -17.16
N GLU A 85 1.61 -14.08 -18.26
CA GLU A 85 1.08 -13.95 -19.62
C GLU A 85 -0.23 -14.72 -19.80
N ASP A 86 -1.19 -14.08 -20.46
CA ASP A 86 -2.34 -14.76 -21.09
C ASP A 86 -1.82 -15.90 -21.98
N GLU A 87 -2.55 -17.03 -22.06
CA GLU A 87 -2.21 -18.16 -22.95
C GLU A 87 -2.10 -17.75 -24.44
N ASN A 88 -2.64 -16.59 -24.81
CA ASN A 88 -2.60 -16.00 -26.14
C ASN A 88 -1.35 -15.12 -26.40
N GLY A 89 -0.42 -15.03 -25.44
CA GLY A 89 0.75 -14.16 -25.47
C GLY A 89 0.44 -12.72 -25.07
N PRO A 90 1.42 -11.97 -24.55
CA PRO A 90 1.20 -10.60 -24.10
C PRO A 90 0.86 -9.69 -25.29
N SER A 91 -0.23 -8.93 -25.21
CA SER A 91 -0.47 -7.85 -26.16
C SER A 91 0.63 -6.81 -25.99
N GLU A 92 1.46 -6.60 -27.01
CA GLU A 92 2.49 -5.55 -27.01
C GLU A 92 1.90 -4.13 -27.10
N GLU A 93 0.59 -4.01 -27.35
CA GLU A 93 -0.10 -2.73 -27.47
C GLU A 93 -0.23 -2.04 -26.12
N THR A 94 0.30 -0.81 -26.05
CA THR A 94 0.13 0.10 -24.91
C THR A 94 -1.28 0.66 -24.86
N VAL A 95 -1.76 1.03 -23.68
CA VAL A 95 -3.07 1.68 -23.46
C VAL A 95 -2.84 3.18 -23.21
N PRO A 96 -2.86 4.06 -24.23
CA PRO A 96 -2.42 5.45 -24.09
C PRO A 96 -3.38 6.32 -23.26
N ASP A 97 -4.64 5.92 -23.18
CA ASP A 97 -5.70 6.51 -22.38
C ASP A 97 -5.81 5.91 -20.97
N GLY A 98 -4.96 4.93 -20.64
CA GLY A 98 -4.88 4.33 -19.32
C GLY A 98 -4.19 5.24 -18.28
N PRO A 99 -4.25 4.88 -16.98
CA PRO A 99 -3.66 5.65 -15.89
C PRO A 99 -2.12 5.72 -15.98
N VAL A 100 -1.51 4.77 -16.67
CA VAL A 100 -0.09 4.72 -16.98
C VAL A 100 0.07 4.51 -18.50
N PRO A 101 0.10 5.61 -19.30
CA PRO A 101 -0.05 5.56 -20.77
C PRO A 101 0.98 4.71 -21.54
N TRP A 102 2.08 4.34 -20.89
CA TRP A 102 3.16 3.54 -21.46
C TRP A 102 3.08 2.05 -21.07
N CYS A 103 2.02 1.65 -20.37
CA CYS A 103 1.80 0.27 -19.95
C CYS A 103 0.90 -0.49 -20.93
N LYS A 104 1.08 -1.81 -20.93
CA LYS A 104 0.31 -2.77 -21.73
C LYS A 104 -0.95 -3.18 -20.97
N LYS A 105 -1.95 -3.65 -21.71
CA LYS A 105 -3.22 -4.15 -21.16
C LYS A 105 -3.06 -5.29 -20.16
N SER A 106 -2.06 -6.15 -20.35
CA SER A 106 -1.75 -7.31 -19.50
C SER A 106 -0.98 -6.96 -18.22
N GLN A 107 -0.65 -5.68 -18.00
CA GLN A 107 0.09 -5.25 -16.83
C GLN A 107 -0.88 -4.74 -15.76
N LEU A 108 -0.59 -5.03 -14.50
CA LEU A 108 -1.21 -4.32 -13.39
C LEU A 108 -0.56 -2.95 -13.31
N THR A 109 -1.33 -1.89 -13.47
CA THR A 109 -0.85 -0.51 -13.38
C THR A 109 -1.26 0.12 -12.05
N PHE A 110 -0.49 1.09 -11.57
CA PHE A 110 -0.77 1.82 -10.33
C PHE A 110 -0.36 3.28 -10.49
N VAL A 111 -1.25 4.17 -10.05
CA VAL A 111 -1.01 5.61 -9.92
C VAL A 111 -1.43 6.08 -8.54
N ALA A 112 -0.67 6.98 -7.94
CA ALA A 112 -1.05 7.68 -6.71
C ALA A 112 -0.77 9.18 -6.84
N GLU A 113 -1.62 10.01 -6.27
CA GLU A 113 -1.47 11.47 -6.21
C GLU A 113 -1.67 11.97 -4.79
N GLN A 114 -0.88 12.96 -4.38
CA GLN A 114 -1.16 13.75 -3.19
C GLN A 114 -2.19 14.84 -3.50
N VAL A 115 -3.45 14.59 -3.15
CA VAL A 115 -4.59 15.47 -3.45
C VAL A 115 -4.80 16.60 -2.44
N SER A 116 -4.24 16.48 -1.23
CA SER A 116 -4.23 17.55 -0.22
C SER A 116 -2.99 17.46 0.67
N HIS A 117 -2.45 18.59 1.12
CA HIS A 117 -1.31 18.62 2.04
C HIS A 117 -1.68 18.97 3.49
N HIS A 118 -2.71 19.79 3.70
CA HIS A 118 -3.19 20.20 5.02
C HIS A 118 -4.73 20.15 5.08
N PRO A 119 -5.33 19.03 5.53
CA PRO A 119 -4.68 17.80 6.02
C PRO A 119 -4.01 16.98 4.89
N PRO A 120 -3.03 16.12 5.18
CA PRO A 120 -2.41 15.28 4.15
C PRO A 120 -3.38 14.19 3.71
N ILE A 121 -3.75 14.19 2.43
CA ILE A 121 -4.62 13.20 1.79
C ILE A 121 -3.96 12.78 0.47
N SER A 122 -3.86 11.47 0.25
CA SER A 122 -3.42 10.88 -1.00
C SER A 122 -4.55 10.02 -1.57
N ALA A 123 -4.67 9.99 -2.89
CA ALA A 123 -5.50 9.04 -3.60
C ALA A 123 -4.60 8.08 -4.39
N PHE A 124 -5.03 6.84 -4.59
CA PHE A 124 -4.39 5.92 -5.52
C PHE A 124 -5.42 5.13 -6.30
N TYR A 125 -5.01 4.66 -7.47
CA TYR A 125 -5.78 3.85 -8.37
C TYR A 125 -4.88 2.75 -8.93
N ALA A 126 -5.40 1.53 -9.01
CA ALA A 126 -4.73 0.41 -9.64
C ALA A 126 -5.73 -0.33 -10.54
N GLU A 127 -5.28 -0.75 -11.71
CA GLU A 127 -6.11 -1.52 -12.65
C GLU A 127 -5.31 -2.63 -13.30
N HIS A 128 -6.02 -3.73 -13.51
CA HIS A 128 -5.72 -4.80 -14.44
C HIS A 128 -7.05 -5.09 -15.14
N VAL A 129 -7.08 -5.41 -16.43
CA VAL A 129 -8.36 -5.56 -17.13
C VAL A 129 -9.20 -6.68 -16.51
N LEU A 130 -10.47 -6.37 -16.19
CA LEU A 130 -11.42 -7.29 -15.55
C LEU A 130 -12.73 -7.38 -16.35
N ASP A 131 -13.32 -8.57 -16.34
CA ASP A 131 -14.66 -8.87 -16.88
C ASP A 131 -15.70 -9.11 -15.76
N TYR A 132 -15.67 -8.32 -14.67
CA TYR A 132 -16.67 -8.40 -13.60
C TYR A 132 -17.04 -7.02 -13.03
N ASN A 133 -18.33 -6.84 -12.70
CA ASN A 133 -18.87 -5.63 -12.06
C ASN A 133 -19.15 -5.89 -10.56
N GLU A 134 -18.14 -6.35 -9.82
CA GLU A 134 -18.21 -6.66 -8.39
C GLU A 134 -17.32 -5.69 -7.59
N GLU A 135 -17.83 -5.17 -6.48
CA GLU A 135 -17.16 -4.17 -5.64
C GLU A 135 -16.82 -4.76 -4.27
N TYR A 136 -15.67 -4.33 -3.76
CA TYR A 136 -15.22 -4.61 -2.40
C TYR A 136 -14.84 -3.29 -1.71
N ILE A 137 -15.48 -3.00 -0.58
CA ILE A 137 -15.19 -1.85 0.26
C ILE A 137 -14.28 -2.31 1.39
N VAL A 138 -13.09 -1.71 1.48
CA VAL A 138 -12.01 -2.10 2.41
C VAL A 138 -11.61 -0.93 3.28
N THR A 139 -11.49 -1.16 4.59
CA THR A 139 -10.89 -0.20 5.54
C THR A 139 -9.46 -0.60 5.91
N PHE A 140 -8.69 0.29 6.55
CA PHE A 140 -7.27 0.06 6.87
C PHE A 140 -7.01 0.11 8.38
N PRO A 141 -6.05 -0.67 8.90
CA PRO A 141 -5.70 -0.63 10.30
C PRO A 141 -4.94 0.65 10.65
N ASN A 142 -4.83 0.94 11.94
CA ASN A 142 -3.98 2.02 12.42
C ASN A 142 -2.51 1.57 12.46
N GLY A 143 -1.60 2.48 12.12
CA GLY A 143 -0.16 2.30 12.29
C GLY A 143 0.38 3.04 13.52
N TYR A 144 1.03 2.31 14.42
CA TYR A 144 1.64 2.85 15.64
C TYR A 144 3.18 2.79 15.56
N GLY A 145 3.83 3.93 15.77
CA GLY A 145 5.27 4.00 16.00
C GLY A 145 5.60 3.68 17.45
N ARG A 146 6.28 2.56 17.70
CA ARG A 146 6.69 2.12 19.05
C ARG A 146 8.17 2.41 19.27
N SER A 147 8.57 2.52 20.54
CA SER A 147 9.97 2.66 20.95
C SER A 147 10.72 3.84 20.29
N ILE A 148 10.05 4.98 20.10
CA ILE A 148 10.59 6.15 19.38
C ILE A 148 11.82 6.81 20.03
N LEU A 149 12.09 6.52 21.31
CA LEU A 149 13.28 7.00 22.04
C LEU A 149 14.45 6.00 22.00
N THR A 150 14.24 4.80 21.44
CA THR A 150 15.26 3.76 21.34
C THR A 150 15.31 3.23 19.90
N THR A 151 14.99 1.95 19.66
CA THR A 151 14.91 1.36 18.33
C THR A 151 13.46 1.38 17.86
N PRO A 152 13.09 2.31 16.96
CA PRO A 152 11.70 2.45 16.55
C PRO A 152 11.24 1.25 15.72
N TRP A 153 9.98 0.84 15.88
CA TRP A 153 9.35 -0.21 15.08
C TRP A 153 7.86 0.11 14.84
N ILE A 154 7.30 -0.44 13.76
CA ILE A 154 5.88 -0.26 13.40
C ILE A 154 5.04 -1.40 13.95
N GLU A 155 3.92 -1.04 14.56
CA GLU A 155 2.87 -1.96 14.97
C GLU A 155 1.57 -1.60 14.26
N LEU A 156 0.86 -2.60 13.74
CA LEU A 156 -0.49 -2.43 13.19
C LEU A 156 -1.51 -2.78 14.27
N GLY A 157 -2.61 -2.04 14.33
CA GLY A 157 -3.65 -2.27 15.32
C GLY A 157 -5.03 -1.79 14.91
N GLY A 158 -6.05 -2.43 15.45
CA GLY A 158 -7.45 -2.07 15.30
C GLY A 158 -8.19 -2.88 14.23
N SER A 159 -9.49 -2.60 14.15
CA SER A 159 -10.43 -3.34 13.34
C SER A 159 -10.45 -2.84 11.90
N VAL A 160 -10.62 -3.79 10.99
CA VAL A 160 -10.73 -3.62 9.54
C VAL A 160 -11.94 -4.42 9.08
N THR A 161 -12.60 -3.92 8.04
CA THR A 161 -13.70 -4.60 7.36
C THR A 161 -13.41 -4.68 5.87
N ILE A 162 -13.76 -5.82 5.28
CA ILE A 162 -13.86 -6.03 3.84
C ILE A 162 -15.30 -6.44 3.57
N SER A 163 -16.02 -5.76 2.69
CA SER A 163 -17.42 -6.07 2.41
C SER A 163 -17.72 -5.94 0.93
N SER A 164 -18.52 -6.85 0.39
CA SER A 164 -19.04 -6.75 -0.97
C SER A 164 -20.54 -6.44 -0.93
N PRO A 165 -20.96 -5.22 -1.29
CA PRO A 165 -22.37 -4.84 -1.29
C PRO A 165 -23.24 -5.70 -2.20
N GLN A 166 -22.69 -6.17 -3.34
CA GLN A 166 -23.41 -6.96 -4.33
C GLN A 166 -23.67 -8.39 -3.87
N THR A 167 -22.67 -9.01 -3.25
CA THR A 167 -22.74 -10.44 -2.90
C THR A 167 -23.18 -10.67 -1.47
N GLY A 168 -23.07 -9.66 -0.59
CA GLY A 168 -23.39 -9.74 0.84
C GLY A 168 -22.30 -10.40 1.70
N TYR A 169 -21.23 -10.90 1.08
CA TYR A 169 -20.08 -11.43 1.82
C TYR A 169 -19.36 -10.29 2.55
N HIS A 170 -18.84 -10.60 3.73
CA HIS A 170 -17.98 -9.68 4.46
C HIS A 170 -16.94 -10.42 5.31
N CYS A 171 -15.91 -9.69 5.69
CA CYS A 171 -14.85 -10.15 6.57
C CYS A 171 -14.51 -9.08 7.60
N ASP A 172 -14.48 -9.48 8.86
CA ASP A 172 -14.00 -8.66 9.96
C ASP A 172 -12.57 -9.10 10.31
N ILE A 173 -11.64 -8.15 10.32
CA ILE A 173 -10.22 -8.38 10.56
C ILE A 173 -9.79 -7.55 11.78
N GLU A 174 -9.06 -8.15 12.71
CA GLU A 174 -8.50 -7.45 13.86
C GLU A 174 -6.97 -7.56 13.84
N PHE A 175 -6.30 -6.42 13.72
CA PHE A 175 -4.85 -6.33 13.94
C PHE A 175 -4.62 -6.13 15.44
N ILE A 176 -3.97 -7.11 16.08
CA ILE A 176 -3.85 -7.15 17.53
C ILE A 176 -2.51 -6.54 17.94
N THR A 177 -2.57 -5.38 18.58
CA THR A 177 -1.39 -4.75 19.17
C THR A 177 -0.81 -5.61 20.30
N LYS A 178 0.52 -5.53 20.51
CA LYS A 178 1.23 -6.29 21.52
C LYS A 178 0.62 -6.04 22.91
N PRO A 179 0.10 -7.09 23.59
CA PRO A 179 -0.43 -6.95 24.94
C PRO A 179 0.69 -6.69 25.97
N PHE A 180 0.31 -6.19 27.15
CA PHE A 180 1.24 -6.01 28.27
C PHE A 180 1.89 -7.34 28.71
N TYR A 181 1.16 -8.45 28.60
CA TYR A 181 1.64 -9.79 28.92
C TYR A 181 1.79 -10.62 27.64
N GLY A 182 3.02 -11.04 27.34
CA GLY A 182 3.34 -11.84 26.16
C GLY A 182 4.27 -11.13 25.17
N ASN A 183 5.06 -11.92 24.43
CA ASN A 183 6.10 -11.39 23.53
C ASN A 183 5.75 -11.46 22.04
N LYS A 184 4.64 -12.12 21.67
CA LYS A 184 4.23 -12.24 20.25
C LYS A 184 3.72 -10.90 19.74
N LYS A 185 4.31 -10.42 18.64
CA LYS A 185 3.93 -9.20 17.93
C LYS A 185 3.13 -9.57 16.69
N HIS A 186 2.59 -8.56 16.00
CA HIS A 186 2.08 -8.69 14.63
C HIS A 186 0.92 -9.67 14.46
N LYS A 187 0.20 -9.98 15.55
CA LYS A 187 -0.93 -10.88 15.51
C LYS A 187 -2.07 -10.29 14.68
N VAL A 188 -2.73 -11.15 13.92
CA VAL A 188 -3.94 -10.83 13.18
C VAL A 188 -4.94 -11.97 13.29
N THR A 189 -6.22 -11.63 13.36
CA THR A 189 -7.33 -12.57 13.24
C THR A 189 -8.33 -12.04 12.21
N ALA A 190 -8.96 -12.92 11.46
CA ALA A 190 -10.02 -12.55 10.53
C ALA A 190 -11.15 -13.58 10.55
N GLU A 191 -12.38 -13.11 10.43
CA GLU A 191 -13.58 -13.94 10.35
C GLU A 191 -14.31 -13.60 9.06
N VAL A 192 -14.60 -14.59 8.22
CA VAL A 192 -15.28 -14.42 6.93
C VAL A 192 -16.68 -15.01 7.00
N TYR A 193 -17.65 -14.23 6.58
CA TYR A 193 -19.07 -14.49 6.72
C TYR A 193 -19.75 -14.59 5.35
N GLY A 194 -20.69 -15.52 5.23
CA GLY A 194 -21.60 -15.57 4.09
C GLY A 194 -22.65 -14.46 4.14
N PRO A 195 -23.46 -14.33 3.09
CA PRO A 195 -24.52 -13.32 3.01
C PRO A 195 -25.53 -13.54 4.14
N ASP A 196 -25.77 -12.51 4.95
CA ASP A 196 -26.70 -12.54 6.10
C ASP A 196 -26.39 -13.61 7.18
N GLU A 197 -25.19 -14.20 7.16
CA GLU A 197 -24.79 -15.21 8.14
C GLU A 197 -24.21 -14.58 9.41
N LYS A 198 -24.62 -15.10 10.58
CA LYS A 198 -24.07 -14.68 11.88
C LYS A 198 -22.82 -15.45 12.31
N LYS A 199 -22.55 -16.59 11.66
CA LYS A 199 -21.41 -17.45 11.95
C LYS A 199 -20.46 -17.36 10.77
N SER A 200 -19.18 -17.20 11.06
CA SER A 200 -18.16 -17.26 10.03
C SER A 200 -18.04 -18.68 9.47
N PHE A 201 -17.84 -18.80 8.16
CA PHE A 201 -17.52 -20.08 7.53
C PHE A 201 -16.00 -20.34 7.49
N LEU A 202 -15.20 -19.29 7.73
CA LEU A 202 -13.75 -19.32 7.73
C LEU A 202 -13.21 -18.35 8.80
N SER A 203 -12.38 -18.88 9.69
CA SER A 203 -11.57 -18.11 10.65
C SER A 203 -10.11 -18.19 10.24
N ILE A 204 -9.40 -17.07 10.23
CA ILE A 204 -7.97 -16.98 9.92
C ILE A 204 -7.25 -16.40 11.12
N SER A 205 -6.12 -16.98 11.52
CA SER A 205 -5.30 -16.43 12.60
C SER A 205 -3.81 -16.65 12.37
N GLY A 206 -2.99 -15.72 12.85
CA GLY A 206 -1.54 -15.83 12.72
C GLY A 206 -0.82 -14.51 12.89
N GLU A 207 0.26 -14.33 12.13
CA GLU A 207 1.09 -13.13 12.14
C GLU A 207 1.10 -12.50 10.74
N TRP A 208 0.73 -11.22 10.61
CA TRP A 208 0.61 -10.55 9.30
C TRP A 208 1.94 -10.41 8.55
N ASN A 209 3.06 -10.61 9.25
CA ASN A 209 4.41 -10.65 8.70
C ASN A 209 5.00 -12.08 8.68
N GLY A 210 4.17 -13.11 8.80
CA GLY A 210 4.60 -14.50 8.73
C GLY A 210 3.47 -15.46 8.36
N LEU A 211 3.34 -16.51 9.15
CA LEU A 211 2.41 -17.60 8.88
C LEU A 211 1.02 -17.26 9.43
N MET A 212 0.01 -17.53 8.61
CA MET A 212 -1.40 -17.49 8.95
C MET A 212 -2.05 -18.84 8.60
N GLU A 213 -2.94 -19.31 9.47
CA GLU A 213 -3.69 -20.55 9.33
C GLU A 213 -5.18 -20.25 9.15
N ALA A 214 -5.85 -21.07 8.35
CA ALA A 214 -7.28 -21.03 8.07
C ALA A 214 -7.98 -22.20 8.76
N LYS A 215 -9.05 -21.92 9.48
CA LYS A 215 -9.97 -22.90 10.06
C LYS A 215 -11.34 -22.75 9.42
N TRP A 216 -11.69 -23.71 8.58
CA TRP A 216 -13.00 -23.78 7.94
C TRP A 216 -14.04 -24.39 8.87
N ALA A 217 -15.29 -23.94 8.78
CA ALA A 217 -16.38 -24.42 9.65
C ALA A 217 -16.70 -25.92 9.48
N ASP A 218 -16.39 -26.49 8.32
CA ASP A 218 -16.60 -27.90 7.98
C ASP A 218 -15.37 -28.79 8.23
N LYS A 219 -14.22 -28.20 8.63
CA LYS A 219 -12.97 -28.92 8.93
C LYS A 219 -12.64 -28.87 10.41
N THR A 220 -12.14 -29.98 10.94
CA THR A 220 -11.71 -30.07 12.35
C THR A 220 -10.38 -29.36 12.59
N GLU A 221 -9.41 -29.59 11.70
CA GLU A 221 -8.04 -29.09 11.84
C GLU A 221 -7.81 -27.83 10.99
N PRO A 222 -7.05 -26.84 11.49
CA PRO A 222 -6.58 -25.72 10.68
C PRO A 222 -5.63 -26.18 9.57
N GLU A 223 -5.59 -25.41 8.49
CA GLU A 223 -4.63 -25.59 7.40
C GLU A 223 -3.88 -24.30 7.11
N LEU A 224 -2.75 -24.40 6.39
CA LEU A 224 -1.97 -23.22 6.00
C LEU A 224 -2.82 -22.31 5.11
N PHE A 225 -3.04 -21.07 5.54
CA PHE A 225 -3.68 -20.05 4.71
C PHE A 225 -2.64 -19.41 3.79
N ILE A 226 -1.59 -18.84 4.38
CA ILE A 226 -0.46 -18.24 3.70
C ILE A 226 0.74 -18.13 4.64
N ASP A 227 1.95 -18.36 4.13
CA ASP A 227 3.19 -17.92 4.77
C ASP A 227 3.81 -16.84 3.89
N VAL A 228 3.72 -15.60 4.35
CA VAL A 228 4.19 -14.46 3.56
C VAL A 228 5.72 -14.42 3.39
N ASN A 229 6.47 -15.19 4.19
CA ASN A 229 7.92 -15.32 4.05
C ASN A 229 8.30 -16.38 3.00
N ALA A 230 7.36 -17.23 2.59
CA ALA A 230 7.56 -18.30 1.62
C ALA A 230 7.21 -17.89 0.17
N ILE A 231 6.56 -16.74 -0.02
CA ILE A 231 6.17 -16.21 -1.33
C ILE A 231 7.14 -15.11 -1.81
N GLU A 232 7.40 -15.06 -3.10
CA GLU A 232 8.27 -14.05 -3.70
C GLU A 232 7.54 -12.72 -3.85
N ILE A 233 8.21 -11.61 -3.51
CA ILE A 233 7.69 -10.26 -3.79
C ILE A 233 8.00 -9.91 -5.24
N ILE A 234 6.97 -9.66 -6.04
CA ILE A 234 7.11 -9.17 -7.41
C ILE A 234 7.36 -7.66 -7.36
N LYS A 235 8.51 -7.24 -7.88
CA LYS A 235 8.93 -5.84 -7.81
C LYS A 235 8.16 -4.99 -8.83
N LYS A 236 7.62 -3.87 -8.34
CA LYS A 236 7.10 -2.81 -9.20
C LYS A 236 8.17 -2.25 -10.13
N GLN A 237 7.79 -2.07 -11.38
CA GLN A 237 8.56 -1.41 -12.42
C GLN A 237 8.21 0.07 -12.45
N VAL A 238 9.24 0.92 -12.49
CA VAL A 238 9.09 2.37 -12.48
C VAL A 238 10.01 2.94 -13.55
N ARG A 239 9.50 3.88 -14.35
CA ARG A 239 10.32 4.52 -15.40
C ARG A 239 11.59 5.15 -14.82
N PRO A 240 12.69 5.17 -15.58
CA PRO A 240 13.89 5.91 -15.20
C PRO A 240 13.59 7.38 -14.86
N ILE A 241 14.30 7.95 -13.88
CA ILE A 241 14.12 9.34 -13.44
C ILE A 241 14.22 10.35 -14.61
N SER A 242 15.04 10.06 -15.63
CA SER A 242 15.18 10.90 -16.82
C SER A 242 13.91 10.99 -17.68
N GLN A 243 13.01 10.02 -17.56
CA GLN A 243 11.73 9.94 -18.29
C GLN A 243 10.52 10.35 -17.44
N GLN A 244 10.75 10.73 -16.18
CA GLN A 244 9.71 11.13 -15.25
C GLN A 244 9.36 12.63 -15.38
N GLU A 245 8.10 12.96 -15.14
CA GLU A 245 7.65 14.36 -15.00
C GLU A 245 8.24 15.00 -13.73
N GLU A 246 8.33 16.33 -13.67
CA GLU A 246 8.94 17.05 -12.55
C GLU A 246 8.26 16.79 -11.19
N ASN A 247 6.96 16.49 -11.20
CA ASN A 247 6.19 16.17 -9.99
C ASN A 247 6.12 14.67 -9.67
N GLU A 248 6.79 13.80 -10.43
CA GLU A 248 6.84 12.37 -10.11
C GLU A 248 7.78 12.11 -8.91
N SER A 249 7.33 11.30 -7.94
CA SER A 249 7.97 11.14 -6.62
C SER A 249 9.47 10.89 -6.69
N ARG A 250 9.95 9.97 -7.55
CA ARG A 250 11.38 9.63 -7.58
C ARG A 250 12.24 10.75 -8.17
N LYS A 251 11.71 11.52 -9.12
CA LYS A 251 12.39 12.71 -9.67
C LYS A 251 12.36 13.87 -8.68
N LEU A 252 11.20 14.11 -8.06
CA LEU A 252 11.01 15.15 -7.06
C LEU A 252 11.95 14.97 -5.86
N TRP A 253 12.04 13.74 -5.33
CA TRP A 253 12.83 13.41 -4.15
C TRP A 253 14.27 12.95 -4.47
N LYS A 254 14.75 13.09 -5.71
CA LYS A 254 16.02 12.50 -6.18
C LYS A 254 17.24 12.93 -5.37
N GLU A 255 17.33 14.21 -5.03
CA GLU A 255 18.48 14.77 -4.29
C GLU A 255 18.48 14.33 -2.82
N VAL A 256 17.30 14.30 -2.19
CA VAL A 256 17.13 13.76 -0.83
C VAL A 256 17.52 12.28 -0.80
N THR A 257 17.08 11.54 -1.81
CA THR A 257 17.37 10.11 -1.96
C THR A 257 18.86 9.85 -2.17
N ALA A 258 19.52 10.65 -3.02
CA ALA A 258 20.95 10.56 -3.28
C ALA A 258 21.76 10.85 -2.01
N GLY A 259 21.47 11.94 -1.29
CA GLY A 259 22.15 12.26 -0.03
C GLY A 259 22.00 11.15 1.01
N LEU A 260 20.79 10.59 1.17
CA LEU A 260 20.58 9.43 2.06
C LEU A 260 21.28 8.16 1.58
N LYS A 261 21.42 7.95 0.26
CA LYS A 261 22.11 6.79 -0.32
C LYS A 261 23.60 6.85 -0.08
N PHE A 262 24.20 8.02 -0.22
CA PHE A 262 25.64 8.25 -0.07
C PHE A 262 26.04 8.68 1.36
N ASN A 263 25.11 8.62 2.31
CA ASN A 263 25.32 9.02 3.72
C ASN A 263 25.74 10.50 3.90
N GLU A 264 25.33 11.35 2.98
CA GLU A 264 25.52 12.80 3.00
C GLU A 264 24.29 13.48 3.63
N ILE A 265 24.13 13.31 4.94
CA ILE A 265 22.91 13.71 5.68
C ILE A 265 22.61 15.20 5.56
N ASP A 266 23.63 16.07 5.57
CA ASP A 266 23.45 17.51 5.42
C ASP A 266 22.91 17.88 4.04
N LYS A 267 23.43 17.25 2.97
CA LYS A 267 22.91 17.46 1.62
C LYS A 267 21.46 17.01 1.50
N ALA A 268 21.12 15.84 2.05
CA ALA A 268 19.74 15.34 2.07
C ALA A 268 18.80 16.29 2.84
N THR A 269 19.26 16.83 3.97
CA THR A 269 18.50 17.78 4.80
C THR A 269 18.24 19.08 4.06
N ASN A 270 19.28 19.66 3.45
CA ASN A 270 19.17 20.91 2.69
C ASN A 270 18.26 20.75 1.45
N ALA A 271 18.38 19.62 0.73
CA ALA A 271 17.51 19.31 -0.40
C ALA A 271 16.04 19.18 0.04
N LYS A 272 15.78 18.49 1.15
CA LYS A 272 14.44 18.34 1.72
C LYS A 272 13.85 19.69 2.12
N GLN A 273 14.61 20.51 2.83
CA GLN A 273 14.17 21.85 3.25
C GLN A 273 13.85 22.74 2.05
N SER A 274 14.67 22.70 1.00
CA SER A 274 14.47 23.48 -0.23
C SER A 274 13.17 23.09 -0.93
N LEU A 275 12.91 21.78 -1.05
CA LEU A 275 11.67 21.27 -1.64
C LEU A 275 10.42 21.66 -0.83
N GLU A 276 10.47 21.49 0.49
CA GLU A 276 9.37 21.87 1.38
C GLU A 276 9.15 23.39 1.43
N GLN A 277 10.21 24.19 1.29
CA GLN A 277 10.09 25.65 1.21
C GLN A 277 9.42 26.08 -0.08
N LYS A 278 9.84 25.51 -1.23
CA LYS A 278 9.18 25.74 -2.52
C LYS A 278 7.68 25.44 -2.45
N GLN A 279 7.31 24.32 -1.82
CA GLN A 279 5.89 23.97 -1.63
C GLN A 279 5.13 25.02 -0.79
N ARG A 280 5.74 25.54 0.29
CA ARG A 280 5.14 26.60 1.13
C ARG A 280 4.93 27.89 0.34
N ASP A 281 5.91 28.25 -0.48
CA ASP A 281 5.87 29.47 -1.30
C ASP A 281 4.76 29.35 -2.37
N GLU A 282 4.68 28.23 -3.10
CA GLU A 282 3.60 27.97 -4.06
C GLU A 282 2.21 27.94 -3.40
N ALA A 283 2.09 27.41 -2.18
CA ALA A 283 0.84 27.42 -1.44
C ALA A 283 0.40 28.85 -1.06
N LYS A 284 1.37 29.71 -0.72
CA LYS A 284 1.11 31.13 -0.46
C LYS A 284 0.67 31.85 -1.73
N GLU A 285 1.35 31.64 -2.85
CA GLU A 285 0.98 32.23 -4.15
C GLU A 285 -0.42 31.80 -4.61
N ARG A 286 -0.79 30.52 -4.45
CA ARG A 286 -2.15 30.04 -4.74
C ARG A 286 -3.21 30.74 -3.89
N LYS A 287 -2.93 30.93 -2.60
CA LYS A 287 -3.83 31.64 -1.68
C LYS A 287 -3.99 33.11 -2.07
N ASP A 288 -2.90 33.77 -2.44
CA ASP A 288 -2.91 35.18 -2.83
C ASP A 288 -3.58 35.41 -4.19
N SER A 289 -3.55 34.41 -5.09
CA SER A 289 -4.14 34.46 -6.44
C SER A 289 -5.58 33.92 -6.54
N VAL A 290 -6.19 33.44 -5.45
CA VAL A 290 -7.52 32.81 -5.41
C VAL A 290 -7.66 31.67 -6.43
N LYS A 291 -6.57 30.98 -6.75
CA LYS A 291 -6.58 29.78 -7.60
C LYS A 291 -6.60 28.54 -6.73
N GLU A 292 -7.70 27.79 -6.79
CA GLU A 292 -7.78 26.47 -6.16
C GLU A 292 -6.90 25.45 -6.90
N TRP A 293 -6.38 24.48 -6.15
CA TRP A 293 -5.67 23.35 -6.74
C TRP A 293 -6.66 22.45 -7.47
N GLN A 294 -6.33 22.06 -8.70
CA GLN A 294 -7.06 21.04 -9.44
C GLN A 294 -6.24 19.76 -9.43
N THR A 295 -6.78 18.72 -8.80
CA THR A 295 -6.24 17.36 -8.85
C THR A 295 -6.33 16.83 -10.27
N ARG A 296 -5.37 15.99 -10.68
CA ARG A 296 -5.31 15.47 -12.04
C ARG A 296 -6.29 14.32 -12.27
#